data_AF-G5BNT0-F1
#
_entry.id   AF-G5BNT0-F1
#
_cell.length_a   1.000
_cell.length_b   1.000
_cell.length_c   1.000
_cell.angle_alpha   90.00
_cell.angle_beta   90.00
_cell.angle_gamma   90.00
#
_symmetry.space_group_name_H-M   'P 1'
#
loop_
_entity.id
_entity.type
_entity.pdbx_description
1 polymer ?
#
loop_
_entity_poly.entity_id
_entity_poly.type
_entity_poly.pdbx_seq_one_letter_code
_entity_poly.pdbx_strand_id
1 'polypeptide(L)'
;MEAAVARAVRNFNLENRTEREISKMKPPAAPRHPSTRSDLQQMSDHPEIKRDIARKNDKLLSLLRDDNVDSKDPVSPLRVKDSEIWQETKESRLPKGHHFGMDIKNIPKARFPL
;
A
#
# COMPACT_ATOMS: atom_id res chain seq x y z
N MET A 1 13.76 13.50 42.79
CA MET A 1 14.31 12.86 41.58
C MET A 1 13.22 12.43 40.57
N GLU A 2 12.01 12.03 40.99
CA GLU A 2 10.90 11.65 40.07
C GLU A 2 10.46 12.75 39.08
N ALA A 3 10.39 14.00 39.52
CA ALA A 3 9.90 15.10 38.70
C ALA A 3 10.78 15.37 37.45
N ALA A 4 12.07 15.03 37.50
CA ALA A 4 12.98 15.19 36.36
C ALA A 4 12.70 14.16 35.27
N VAL A 5 12.38 12.92 35.65
CA VAL A 5 12.06 11.82 34.74
C VAL A 5 10.71 12.05 34.06
N ALA A 6 9.70 12.53 34.80
CA ALA A 6 8.39 12.87 34.25
C ALA A 6 8.46 14.00 33.19
N ARG A 7 9.32 15.00 33.40
CA ARG A 7 9.54 16.11 32.44
C ARG A 7 10.18 15.64 31.14
N ALA A 8 11.10 14.67 31.21
CA ALA A 8 11.75 14.11 30.03
C ALA A 8 10.76 13.38 29.10
N VAL A 9 9.72 12.74 29.66
CA VAL A 9 8.64 12.09 28.89
C VAL A 9 7.66 13.12 28.33
N ARG A 10 7.36 14.19 29.08
CA ARG A 10 6.42 15.25 28.66
C ARG A 10 6.96 16.12 27.51
N ASN A 11 8.28 16.32 27.44
CA ASN A 11 8.93 17.20 26.47
C ASN A 11 9.45 16.46 25.22
N PHE A 12 8.84 15.32 24.87
CA PHE A 12 9.19 14.61 23.65
C PHE A 12 8.57 15.33 22.44
N ASN A 13 9.37 16.17 21.76
CA ASN A 13 8.95 16.85 20.54
C ASN A 13 8.90 15.84 19.38
N LEU A 14 7.72 15.21 19.22
CA LEU A 14 7.41 14.27 18.16
C LEU A 14 7.45 14.92 16.78
N GLU A 15 7.03 16.18 16.67
CA GLU A 15 6.91 16.91 15.40
C GLU A 15 8.28 17.14 14.77
N ASN A 16 9.20 17.79 15.50
CA ASN A 16 10.58 18.00 15.05
C ASN A 16 11.30 16.68 14.78
N ARG A 17 10.98 15.61 15.52
CA ARG A 17 11.55 14.27 15.27
C ARG A 17 10.97 13.67 13.99
N THR A 18 9.67 13.80 13.77
CA THR A 18 9.00 13.30 12.57
C THR A 18 9.52 14.02 11.34
N GLU A 19 9.58 15.36 11.37
CA GLU A 19 10.16 16.17 10.29
C GLU A 19 11.58 15.72 9.93
N ARG A 20 12.43 15.48 10.95
CA ARG A 20 13.80 14.99 10.75
C ARG A 20 13.88 13.57 10.20
N GLU A 21 12.94 12.69 10.54
CA GLU A 21 12.93 11.31 10.06
C GLU A 21 12.38 11.22 8.62
N ILE A 22 11.31 11.96 8.29
CA ILE A 22 10.72 11.99 6.95
C ILE A 22 11.54 12.81 5.96
N SER A 23 12.32 13.80 6.43
CA SER A 23 13.22 14.57 5.57
C SER A 23 14.42 13.76 5.09
N LYS A 24 14.66 12.57 5.67
CA LYS A 24 15.71 11.68 5.20
C LYS A 24 15.35 11.17 3.80
N MET A 25 16.38 10.99 2.99
CA MET A 25 16.18 10.44 1.65
C MET A 25 15.57 9.04 1.74
N LYS A 26 14.63 8.73 0.83
CA LYS A 26 13.99 7.41 0.78
C LYS A 26 15.05 6.33 0.64
N PRO A 27 15.00 5.25 1.44
CA PRO A 27 15.95 4.16 1.30
C PRO A 27 15.83 3.53 -0.09
N PRO A 28 16.92 2.96 -0.62
CA PRO A 28 16.88 2.24 -1.88
C PRO A 28 15.90 1.08 -1.79
N ALA A 29 15.31 0.71 -2.93
CA ALA A 29 14.43 -0.44 -3.01
C ALA A 29 15.16 -1.70 -2.52
N ALA A 30 14.43 -2.59 -1.86
CA ALA A 30 14.98 -3.84 -1.36
C ALA A 30 15.62 -4.66 -2.50
N PRO A 31 16.70 -5.43 -2.21
CA PRO A 31 17.28 -6.33 -3.18
C PRO A 31 16.25 -7.32 -3.73
N ARG A 32 16.16 -7.42 -5.05
CA ARG A 32 15.30 -8.40 -5.73
C ARG A 32 15.94 -9.79 -5.69
N HIS A 33 15.11 -10.82 -5.60
CA HIS A 33 15.53 -12.22 -5.69
C HIS A 33 16.24 -12.50 -7.03
N PRO A 34 17.25 -13.39 -7.08
CA PRO A 34 18.00 -13.69 -8.30
C PRO A 34 17.12 -14.10 -9.49
N SER A 35 16.06 -14.90 -9.27
CA SER A 35 15.12 -15.28 -10.34
C SER A 35 14.42 -14.07 -10.96
N THR A 36 13.94 -13.14 -10.14
CA THR A 36 13.29 -11.93 -10.64
C THR A 36 14.27 -11.04 -11.42
N ARG A 37 15.58 -11.08 -11.09
CA ARG A 37 16.59 -10.33 -11.84
C ARG A 37 16.83 -10.93 -13.21
N SER A 38 16.94 -12.27 -13.32
CA SER A 38 17.11 -12.93 -14.61
C SER A 38 15.92 -12.68 -15.53
N ASP A 39 14.70 -12.79 -15.03
CA ASP A 39 13.49 -12.59 -15.84
C ASP A 39 13.44 -11.15 -16.40
N LEU A 40 13.74 -10.16 -15.56
CA LEU A 40 13.77 -8.75 -15.98
C LEU A 40 14.89 -8.47 -16.97
N GLN A 41 16.03 -9.13 -16.83
CA GLN A 41 17.15 -9.00 -17.76
C GLN A 41 16.80 -9.60 -19.14
N GLN A 42 16.20 -10.79 -19.16
CA GLN A 42 15.68 -11.36 -20.41
C GLN A 42 14.65 -10.44 -21.09
N MET A 43 13.79 -9.79 -20.32
CA MET A 43 12.82 -8.82 -20.85
C MET A 43 13.45 -7.49 -21.30
N SER A 44 14.63 -7.13 -20.79
CA SER A 44 15.36 -5.93 -21.25
C SER A 44 16.17 -6.20 -22.50
N ASP A 45 16.77 -7.38 -22.59
CA ASP A 45 17.63 -7.80 -23.70
C ASP A 45 16.80 -8.05 -24.97
N HIS A 46 15.52 -8.38 -24.81
CA HIS A 46 14.58 -8.70 -25.88
C HIS A 46 13.36 -7.75 -25.90
N PRO A 47 13.49 -6.50 -26.41
CA PRO A 47 12.40 -5.54 -26.46
C PRO A 47 11.24 -5.99 -27.37
N GLU A 48 11.46 -6.93 -28.30
CA GLU A 48 10.45 -7.60 -29.11
C GLU A 48 9.40 -8.33 -28.26
N ILE A 49 9.79 -8.93 -27.13
CA ILE A 49 8.87 -9.66 -26.25
C ILE A 49 7.78 -8.71 -25.73
N LYS A 50 8.14 -7.48 -25.36
CA LYS A 50 7.15 -6.47 -24.93
C LYS A 50 6.16 -6.13 -26.04
N ARG A 51 6.63 -6.06 -27.29
CA ARG A 51 5.77 -5.80 -28.46
C ARG A 51 4.85 -6.98 -28.74
N ASP A 52 5.35 -8.20 -28.61
CA ASP A 52 4.59 -9.42 -28.81
C ASP A 52 3.50 -9.60 -27.74
N ILE A 53 3.79 -9.28 -26.47
CA ILE A 53 2.79 -9.29 -25.38
C ILE A 53 1.69 -8.25 -25.62
N ALA A 54 2.06 -7.06 -26.13
CA ALA A 54 1.08 -6.01 -26.43
C ALA A 54 0.22 -6.33 -27.67
N ARG A 55 0.69 -7.22 -28.55
CA ARG A 55 -0.04 -7.61 -29.76
C ARG A 55 -1.20 -8.55 -29.39
N LYS A 56 -2.38 -8.27 -29.93
CA LYS A 56 -3.54 -9.16 -29.79
C LYS A 56 -3.25 -10.52 -30.40
N ASN A 57 -3.69 -11.58 -29.73
CA ASN A 57 -3.56 -12.94 -30.23
C ASN A 57 -4.90 -13.39 -30.84
N ASP A 58 -4.95 -13.40 -32.17
CA ASP A 58 -6.17 -13.71 -32.93
C ASP A 58 -6.68 -15.15 -32.70
N LYS A 59 -5.76 -16.09 -32.42
CA LYS A 59 -6.15 -17.46 -32.08
C LYS A 59 -6.86 -17.51 -30.73
N LEU A 60 -6.37 -16.80 -29.73
CA LEU A 60 -7.07 -16.70 -28.44
C LEU A 60 -8.40 -15.98 -28.59
N LEU A 61 -8.45 -14.96 -29.45
CA LEU A 61 -9.68 -14.24 -29.76
C LEU A 61 -10.73 -15.18 -30.38
N SER A 62 -10.34 -16.07 -31.30
CA SER A 62 -11.27 -17.05 -31.90
C SER A 62 -11.81 -18.11 -30.94
N LEU A 63 -11.17 -18.30 -29.78
CA LEU A 63 -11.58 -19.27 -28.77
C LEU A 63 -12.53 -18.66 -27.72
N LEU A 64 -12.64 -17.33 -27.67
CA LEU A 64 -13.59 -16.66 -26.79
C LEU A 64 -15.01 -16.97 -27.26
N ARG A 65 -15.88 -17.29 -26.30
CA ARG A 65 -17.31 -17.44 -26.56
C ARG A 65 -17.98 -16.09 -26.37
N ASP A 66 -18.73 -15.64 -27.36
CA ASP A 66 -19.47 -14.38 -27.32
C ASP A 66 -20.81 -14.54 -26.58
N ASP A 67 -20.77 -15.06 -25.36
CA ASP A 67 -21.95 -15.20 -24.53
C ASP A 67 -22.27 -13.85 -23.89
N ASN A 68 -23.04 -13.02 -24.61
CA ASN A 68 -23.48 -11.72 -24.13
C ASN A 68 -24.53 -11.90 -23.03
N VAL A 69 -24.21 -11.48 -21.80
CA VAL A 69 -25.14 -11.53 -20.67
C VAL A 69 -25.96 -10.24 -20.64
N ASP A 70 -27.22 -10.35 -21.05
CA ASP A 70 -28.21 -9.28 -20.89
C ASP A 70 -28.83 -9.38 -19.49
N SER A 71 -28.29 -8.63 -18.53
CA SER A 71 -28.91 -8.51 -17.22
C SER A 71 -30.17 -7.66 -17.34
N LYS A 72 -31.31 -8.30 -17.04
CA LYS A 72 -32.61 -7.63 -16.86
C LYS A 72 -32.85 -7.18 -15.43
N ASP A 73 -31.82 -7.22 -14.59
CA ASP A 73 -31.96 -6.75 -13.22
C ASP A 73 -32.31 -5.26 -13.25
N PRO A 74 -33.26 -4.81 -12.42
CA PRO A 74 -33.54 -3.39 -12.29
C PRO A 74 -32.26 -2.69 -11.86
N VAL A 75 -31.69 -1.90 -12.77
CA VAL A 75 -30.51 -1.08 -12.51
C VAL A 75 -30.85 -0.16 -11.34
N SER A 76 -30.36 -0.48 -10.15
CA SER A 76 -30.29 0.51 -9.07
C SER A 76 -29.57 1.72 -9.66
N PRO A 77 -30.04 2.97 -9.43
CA PRO A 77 -29.42 4.16 -10.02
C PRO A 77 -28.06 4.43 -9.37
N LEU A 78 -27.09 3.58 -9.65
CA LEU A 78 -25.68 3.89 -9.53
C LEU A 78 -25.40 4.85 -10.69
N ARG A 79 -25.30 6.13 -10.33
CA ARG A 79 -24.91 7.21 -11.24
C ARG A 79 -23.64 6.77 -11.98
N VAL A 80 -23.79 6.38 -13.24
CA VAL A 80 -22.66 6.28 -14.16
C VAL A 80 -22.19 7.71 -14.35
N LYS A 81 -21.05 8.04 -13.73
CA LYS A 81 -20.37 9.30 -14.01
C LYS A 81 -19.67 9.12 -15.35
N ASP A 82 -20.29 9.66 -16.39
CA ASP A 82 -19.56 9.98 -17.62
C ASP A 82 -18.36 10.88 -17.26
N SER A 83 -17.29 10.73 -18.04
CA SER A 83 -15.97 11.32 -17.85
C SER A 83 -15.98 12.78 -17.35
N GLU A 84 -15.87 12.98 -16.05
CA GLU A 84 -15.52 14.28 -15.50
C GLU A 84 -14.89 14.12 -14.11
N ILE A 85 -13.57 14.35 -14.09
CA ILE A 85 -12.72 14.64 -12.93
C ILE A 85 -12.73 13.57 -11.84
N TRP A 86 -11.56 13.05 -11.51
CA TRP A 86 -11.29 12.38 -10.25
C TRP A 86 -11.67 13.32 -9.11
N GLN A 87 -12.93 13.30 -8.70
CA GLN A 87 -13.35 13.90 -7.45
C GLN A 87 -12.70 13.04 -6.39
N GLU A 88 -11.64 13.58 -5.79
CA GLU A 88 -11.05 13.10 -4.56
C GLU A 88 -12.20 12.85 -3.59
N THR A 89 -12.53 11.57 -3.41
CA THR A 89 -13.53 11.15 -2.44
C THR A 89 -13.03 11.64 -1.10
N LYS A 90 -13.67 12.68 -0.57
CA LYS A 90 -13.36 13.17 0.77
C LYS A 90 -13.59 12.03 1.73
N GLU A 91 -12.48 11.49 2.18
CA GLU A 91 -12.42 10.31 2.99
C GLU A 91 -13.02 10.61 4.37
N SER A 92 -14.20 10.05 4.65
CA SER A 92 -14.89 10.16 5.94
C SER A 92 -14.39 9.14 6.95
N ARG A 93 -13.12 8.71 6.86
CA ARG A 93 -12.55 7.79 7.85
C ARG A 93 -12.43 8.53 9.19
N LEU A 94 -12.91 7.91 10.25
CA LEU A 94 -12.49 8.25 11.61
C LEU A 94 -10.96 8.18 11.68
N PRO A 95 -10.27 9.10 12.38
CA PRO A 95 -8.83 9.00 12.58
C PRO A 95 -8.54 7.62 13.16
N LYS A 96 -7.66 6.87 12.48
CA LYS A 96 -7.34 5.48 12.82
C LYS A 96 -6.56 5.44 14.14
N GLY A 97 -7.29 5.60 15.25
CA GLY A 97 -6.90 5.24 16.59
C GLY A 97 -7.45 3.85 16.89
N HIS A 98 -6.78 2.82 16.39
CA HIS A 98 -6.99 1.46 16.89
C HIS A 98 -5.70 0.66 16.70
N HIS A 99 -4.93 0.64 17.80
CA HIS A 99 -4.48 -0.59 18.42
C HIS A 99 -3.37 -1.42 17.76
N PHE A 100 -2.28 -1.45 18.53
CA PHE A 100 -1.32 -2.53 18.73
C PHE A 100 -0.49 -2.98 17.53
N GLY A 101 0.68 -2.35 17.43
CA GLY A 101 1.89 -2.94 16.86
C GLY A 101 3.09 -2.62 17.75
N MET A 102 2.94 -2.76 19.07
CA MET A 102 4.04 -2.54 20.00
C MET A 102 4.83 -3.86 20.11
N ASP A 103 6.00 -3.93 19.50
CA ASP A 103 6.94 -5.03 19.79
C ASP A 103 7.71 -4.67 21.07
N ILE A 104 7.05 -4.86 22.23
CA ILE A 104 7.61 -4.55 23.56
C ILE A 104 8.56 -5.69 23.94
N LYS A 105 9.85 -5.51 23.68
CA LYS A 105 10.87 -6.54 23.92
C LYS A 105 11.23 -6.76 25.39
N ASN A 106 10.73 -5.95 26.32
CA ASN A 106 10.90 -6.18 27.76
C ASN A 106 9.88 -5.41 28.60
N ILE A 107 9.04 -6.12 29.33
CA ILE A 107 8.12 -5.57 30.34
C ILE A 107 8.63 -6.04 31.71
N PRO A 108 8.95 -5.14 32.65
CA PRO A 108 9.43 -5.54 33.97
C PRO A 108 8.30 -6.20 34.77
N LYS A 109 8.53 -7.42 35.27
CA LYS A 109 7.55 -8.14 36.11
C LYS A 109 7.48 -7.50 37.49
N ALA A 110 6.31 -6.94 37.83
CA ALA A 110 6.02 -6.49 39.18
C ALA A 110 5.74 -7.68 40.11
N ARG A 111 6.24 -7.62 41.35
CA ARG A 111 5.86 -8.50 42.46
C ARG A 111 4.94 -7.69 43.37
N PHE A 112 3.70 -8.14 43.53
CA PHE A 112 2.74 -7.53 44.44
C PHE A 112 2.94 -8.08 45.87
N PRO A 113 2.85 -7.25 46.92
CA PRO A 113 2.92 -7.72 48.30
C PRO A 113 1.60 -8.41 48.68
N LEU A 114 1.72 -9.45 49.52
CA LEU A 114 0.59 -10.19 50.10
C LEU A 114 -0.15 -9.34 51.14
#